data_AF-A0A8S0FTZ1-F1
#
_entry.id   AF-A0A8S0FTZ1-F1
#
_cell.length_a   1.000
_cell.length_b   1.000
_cell.length_c   1.000
_cell.angle_alpha   90.00
_cell.angle_beta   90.00
_cell.angle_gamma   90.00
#
_symmetry.space_group_name_H-M   'P 1'
#
loop_
_entity.id
_entity.type
_entity.pdbx_description
1 polymer ?
#
loop_
_entity_poly.entity_id
_entity_poly.type
_entity_poly.pdbx_seq_one_letter_code
_entity_poly.pdbx_strand_id
1 'polypeptide(L)'
;MLLGNTQIIDLRNGAMLDVGADATINMQVDTYERYAMSADHLIDASSGSQLVNNGDINLRSIGFAAITGEDSFGSNTGNLTLSQYLDGLFANGGYGYLATKGASVVNTGTITTKVAEQESVINLGASLGFNDLVFYNAANSMTGLSAKTHGYVLNENWRQNRDVRTWQCRYVGHR
;
A
#
# COMPACT_ATOMS: atom_id res chain seq x y z
N MET A 1 -2.31 24.97 -5.98
CA MET A 1 -1.37 24.18 -6.82
C MET A 1 -1.16 22.88 -6.07
N LEU A 2 -1.90 21.82 -6.43
CA LEU A 2 -1.88 20.54 -5.69
C LEU A 2 -0.66 19.72 -6.14
N LEU A 3 0.23 19.37 -5.21
CA LEU A 3 1.30 18.39 -5.40
C LEU A 3 0.68 16.98 -5.41
N GLY A 4 0.03 16.63 -6.53
CA GLY A 4 -0.86 15.47 -6.64
C GLY A 4 -0.22 14.16 -7.10
N ASN A 5 1.10 14.05 -7.25
CA ASN A 5 1.75 12.80 -7.69
C ASN A 5 2.83 12.43 -6.68
N THR A 6 2.64 11.32 -5.96
CA THR A 6 3.63 10.78 -5.01
C THR A 6 4.18 9.42 -5.47
N GLN A 7 4.33 9.24 -6.78
CA GLN A 7 5.40 8.37 -7.27
C GLN A 7 6.69 9.13 -7.01
N ILE A 8 7.47 8.68 -6.02
CA ILE A 8 8.70 9.38 -5.63
C ILE A 8 9.86 8.89 -6.48
N ILE A 9 9.80 7.62 -6.90
CA ILE A 9 10.85 6.97 -7.69
C ILE A 9 10.23 6.42 -8.98
N ASP A 10 10.77 6.83 -10.11
CA ASP A 10 10.39 6.34 -11.44
C ASP A 10 11.60 5.64 -12.08
N LEU A 11 11.48 4.34 -12.32
CA LEU A 11 12.49 3.50 -12.96
C LEU A 11 12.07 3.25 -14.41
N ARG A 12 12.90 3.73 -15.34
CA ARG A 12 12.65 3.67 -16.78
C ARG A 12 13.88 3.17 -17.55
N ASN A 13 13.65 2.66 -18.75
CA ASN A 13 14.67 2.32 -19.74
C ASN A 13 15.76 1.37 -19.20
N GLY A 14 15.35 0.29 -18.53
CA GLY A 14 16.27 -0.69 -17.95
C GLY A 14 16.93 -0.26 -16.64
N ALA A 15 16.46 0.80 -15.98
CA ALA A 15 16.97 1.22 -14.69
C ALA A 15 16.74 0.14 -13.62
N MET A 16 17.66 0.05 -12.66
CA MET A 16 17.58 -0.90 -11.55
C MET A 16 17.66 -0.19 -10.20
N LEU A 17 16.77 -0.56 -9.29
CA LEU A 17 16.88 -0.24 -7.87
C LEU A 17 17.00 -1.53 -7.06
N ASP A 18 18.07 -1.64 -6.29
CA ASP A 18 18.30 -2.73 -5.33
C ASP A 18 18.31 -2.18 -3.91
N VAL A 19 17.37 -2.65 -3.08
CA VAL A 19 17.32 -2.40 -1.65
C VAL A 19 18.04 -3.56 -0.97
N GLY A 20 19.29 -3.33 -0.56
CA GLY A 20 20.13 -4.36 0.05
C GLY A 20 19.58 -4.92 1.37
N ALA A 21 20.07 -6.09 1.79
CA ALA A 21 19.54 -6.83 2.94
C ALA A 21 19.58 -6.07 4.28
N ASP A 22 20.57 -5.19 4.46
CA ASP A 22 20.73 -4.36 5.66
C ASP A 22 20.08 -2.97 5.53
N ALA A 23 19.39 -2.71 4.41
CA ALA A 23 18.75 -1.43 4.16
C ALA A 23 17.32 -1.41 4.73
N THR A 24 16.90 -0.23 5.19
CA THR A 24 15.52 0.02 5.63
C THR A 24 14.93 1.20 4.90
N ILE A 25 13.72 1.03 4.36
CA ILE A 25 12.91 2.11 3.80
C ILE A 25 11.67 2.29 4.67
N ASN A 26 11.50 3.49 5.23
CA ASN A 26 10.32 3.86 6.01
C ASN A 26 9.63 5.04 5.34
N MET A 27 8.31 4.92 5.12
CA MET A 27 7.52 6.04 4.62
C MET A 27 6.12 6.07 5.22
N GLN A 28 5.66 7.28 5.52
CA GLN A 28 4.32 7.56 5.98
C GLN A 28 3.70 8.68 5.16
N VAL A 29 2.45 8.49 4.80
CA VAL A 29 1.61 9.51 4.18
C VAL A 29 0.44 9.82 5.11
N ASP A 30 0.36 11.06 5.58
CA ASP A 30 -0.76 11.53 6.38
C ASP A 30 -1.92 11.98 5.47
N THR A 31 -3.14 11.61 5.85
CA THR A 31 -4.32 11.57 4.97
C THR A 31 -5.06 12.90 4.80
N TYR A 32 -4.60 14.00 5.41
CA TYR A 32 -5.37 15.25 5.50
C TYR A 32 -5.59 16.01 4.17
N GLU A 33 -4.75 15.80 3.14
CA GLU A 33 -4.82 16.60 1.89
C GLU A 33 -5.21 15.83 0.61
N ARG A 34 -5.80 14.63 0.70
CA ARG A 34 -6.11 13.83 -0.49
C ARG A 34 -7.60 13.83 -0.84
N TYR A 35 -8.10 14.95 -1.34
CA TYR A 35 -9.49 15.11 -1.77
C TYR A 35 -9.81 14.62 -3.20
N ALA A 36 -8.84 14.10 -3.98
CA ALA A 36 -9.16 13.68 -5.36
C ALA A 36 -8.26 12.64 -6.05
N MET A 37 -7.00 12.42 -5.63
CA MET A 37 -6.09 11.54 -6.38
C MET A 37 -5.14 10.81 -5.43
N SER A 38 -5.17 9.47 -5.44
CA SER A 38 -4.26 8.62 -4.68
C SER A 38 -2.96 8.44 -5.46
N ALA A 39 -1.82 8.75 -4.84
CA ALA A 39 -0.64 7.98 -5.19
C ALA A 39 -0.80 6.61 -4.51
N ASP A 40 -1.01 5.59 -5.33
CA ASP A 40 -1.25 4.23 -4.86
C ASP A 40 0.02 3.54 -4.37
N HIS A 41 1.19 3.99 -4.81
CA HIS A 41 2.47 3.32 -4.61
C HIS A 41 3.66 4.29 -4.63
N LEU A 42 4.76 3.90 -3.98
CA LEU A 42 6.01 4.66 -3.87
C LEU A 42 6.83 4.66 -5.17
N ILE A 43 6.89 3.52 -5.86
CA ILE A 43 7.80 3.26 -6.99
C ILE A 43 7.02 2.84 -8.24
N ASP A 44 7.27 3.50 -9.36
CA ASP A 44 6.85 3.02 -10.69
C ASP A 44 8.08 2.44 -11.40
N ALA A 45 7.97 1.22 -11.91
CA ALA A 45 9.04 0.58 -12.68
C ALA A 45 8.48 0.07 -14.01
N SER A 46 9.08 0.52 -15.11
CA SER A 46 8.61 0.13 -16.44
C SER A 46 9.72 0.13 -17.48
N SER A 47 9.41 -0.27 -18.72
CA SER A 47 10.35 -0.26 -19.85
C SER A 47 11.63 -1.04 -19.57
N GLY A 48 11.48 -2.31 -19.18
CA GLY A 48 12.59 -3.22 -18.89
C GLY A 48 13.27 -2.99 -17.53
N SER A 49 12.69 -2.15 -16.67
CA SER A 49 13.31 -1.79 -15.39
C SER A 49 13.11 -2.86 -14.32
N GLN A 50 13.99 -2.84 -13.32
CA GLN A 50 14.04 -3.83 -12.25
C GLN A 50 13.98 -3.18 -10.87
N LEU A 51 13.14 -3.75 -10.00
CA LEU A 51 13.08 -3.43 -8.58
C LEU A 51 13.35 -4.68 -7.76
N VAL A 52 14.39 -4.66 -6.93
CA VAL A 52 14.76 -5.76 -6.05
C VAL A 52 14.70 -5.28 -4.60
N ASN A 53 13.89 -5.94 -3.77
CA ASN A 53 13.87 -5.76 -2.33
C ASN A 53 14.45 -6.97 -1.61
N ASN A 54 15.64 -6.80 -1.03
CA ASN A 54 16.26 -7.74 -0.11
C ASN A 54 16.20 -7.25 1.35
N GLY A 55 15.89 -5.98 1.58
CA GLY A 55 15.89 -5.33 2.89
C GLY A 55 14.54 -5.30 3.61
N ASP A 56 14.35 -4.33 4.50
CA ASP A 56 13.11 -4.12 5.26
C ASP A 56 12.39 -2.84 4.82
N ILE A 57 11.13 -2.97 4.42
CA ILE A 57 10.32 -1.88 3.90
C ILE A 57 9.07 -1.73 4.76
N ASN A 58 8.87 -0.57 5.37
CA ASN A 58 7.71 -0.27 6.21
C ASN A 58 6.98 0.97 5.67
N LEU A 59 5.78 0.75 5.13
CA LEU A 59 4.96 1.81 4.53
C LEU A 59 3.64 1.99 5.28
N ARG A 60 3.23 3.26 5.42
CA ARG A 60 1.95 3.65 6.03
C ARG A 60 1.12 4.48 5.06
N SER A 61 -0.08 3.98 4.76
CA SER A 61 -1.09 4.60 3.89
C SER A 61 -0.65 4.83 2.43
N ILE A 62 0.36 4.08 1.97
CA ILE A 62 0.86 4.06 0.58
C ILE A 62 1.30 2.62 0.23
N GLY A 63 1.12 2.21 -1.02
CA GLY A 63 1.66 0.96 -1.54
C GLY A 63 3.15 1.05 -1.86
N PHE A 64 3.78 -0.08 -2.18
CA PHE A 64 5.21 -0.10 -2.46
C PHE A 64 5.52 0.13 -3.94
N ALA A 65 5.12 -0.76 -4.85
CA ALA A 65 5.52 -0.62 -6.25
C ALA A 65 4.46 -1.05 -7.27
N ALA A 66 4.41 -0.33 -8.38
CA ALA A 66 3.78 -0.78 -9.62
C ALA A 66 4.87 -1.14 -10.64
N ILE A 67 4.82 -2.37 -11.16
CA ILE A 67 5.73 -2.87 -12.19
C ILE A 67 4.92 -3.04 -13.47
N THR A 68 5.30 -2.36 -14.54
CA THR A 68 4.48 -2.25 -15.75
C THR A 68 5.28 -2.46 -17.03
N GLY A 69 4.75 -3.27 -17.93
CA GLY A 69 5.33 -3.51 -19.25
C GLY A 69 6.14 -4.80 -19.30
N GLU A 70 6.20 -5.36 -20.50
CA GLU A 70 7.04 -6.52 -20.80
C GLU A 70 8.49 -6.26 -20.38
N ASP A 71 9.19 -7.32 -19.99
CA ASP A 71 10.57 -7.33 -19.48
C ASP A 71 10.82 -6.52 -18.20
N SER A 72 9.80 -5.89 -17.61
CA SER A 72 9.92 -5.20 -16.32
C SER A 72 9.67 -6.19 -15.18
N PHE A 73 10.52 -6.12 -14.15
CA PHE A 73 10.59 -7.15 -13.12
C PHE A 73 10.66 -6.60 -11.70
N GLY A 74 9.88 -7.19 -10.79
CA GLY A 74 9.97 -6.97 -9.35
C GLY A 74 10.39 -8.23 -8.60
N SER A 75 11.24 -8.10 -7.61
CA SER A 75 11.62 -9.20 -6.72
C SER A 75 11.55 -8.77 -5.26
N ASN A 76 10.95 -9.61 -4.42
CA ASN A 76 10.96 -9.44 -2.97
C ASN A 76 11.50 -10.71 -2.30
N THR A 77 12.70 -10.62 -1.73
CA THR A 77 13.28 -11.64 -0.84
C THR A 77 13.32 -11.17 0.62
N GLY A 78 13.24 -9.85 0.84
CA GLY A 78 13.22 -9.21 2.15
C GLY A 78 11.83 -9.11 2.80
N ASN A 79 11.66 -8.13 3.68
CA ASN A 79 10.41 -7.87 4.39
C ASN A 79 9.71 -6.63 3.84
N LEU A 80 8.38 -6.74 3.67
CA LEU A 80 7.52 -5.62 3.30
C LEU A 80 6.32 -5.57 4.25
N THR A 81 6.30 -4.56 5.12
CA THR A 81 5.16 -4.26 5.97
C THR A 81 4.39 -3.07 5.39
N LEU A 82 3.12 -3.30 5.09
CA LEU A 82 2.19 -2.27 4.66
C LEU A 82 1.17 -2.09 5.79
N SER A 83 1.03 -0.87 6.31
CA SER A 83 -0.03 -0.49 7.25
C SER A 83 -0.96 0.57 6.64
N GLN A 84 -2.28 0.42 6.82
CA GLN A 84 -3.23 1.46 6.41
C GLN A 84 -3.81 2.10 7.64
N TYR A 85 -3.69 3.42 7.74
CA TYR A 85 -4.34 4.20 8.77
C TYR A 85 -5.55 4.94 8.21
N LEU A 86 -6.67 4.84 8.93
CA LEU A 86 -7.90 5.53 8.58
C LEU A 86 -8.11 6.71 9.52
N ASP A 87 -7.79 7.90 9.03
CA ASP A 87 -8.09 9.18 9.69
C ASP A 87 -9.04 9.98 8.78
N GLY A 88 -10.29 9.51 8.66
CA GLY A 88 -11.28 10.13 7.78
C GLY A 88 -12.10 9.17 6.90
N LEU A 89 -12.54 9.73 5.76
CA LEU A 89 -13.64 9.24 4.91
C LEU A 89 -13.26 8.16 3.90
N PHE A 90 -11.98 8.01 3.57
CA PHE A 90 -11.54 7.14 2.49
C PHE A 90 -10.31 6.32 2.88
N ALA A 91 -10.39 5.01 2.62
CA ALA A 91 -9.25 4.13 2.68
C ALA A 91 -8.47 4.20 1.36
N ASN A 92 -7.19 4.60 1.43
CA ASN A 92 -6.27 4.46 0.31
C ASN A 92 -5.68 3.04 0.33
N GLY A 93 -6.35 2.10 -0.34
CA GLY A 93 -5.88 0.71 -0.46
C GLY A 93 -4.74 0.59 -1.47
N GLY A 94 -3.49 0.73 -1.01
CA GLY A 94 -2.31 0.49 -1.83
C GLY A 94 -2.00 -1.00 -2.05
N TYR A 95 -1.15 -1.28 -3.04
CA TYR A 95 -0.58 -2.60 -3.32
C TYR A 95 0.85 -2.68 -2.79
N GLY A 96 1.26 -3.83 -2.26
CA GLY A 96 2.70 -4.10 -2.08
C GLY A 96 3.38 -4.13 -3.43
N TYR A 97 2.97 -5.07 -4.28
CA TYR A 97 3.31 -5.02 -5.69
C TYR A 97 2.06 -5.12 -6.56
N LEU A 98 2.04 -4.30 -7.62
CA LEU A 98 1.08 -4.39 -8.71
C LEU A 98 1.83 -4.67 -10.01
N ALA A 99 1.65 -5.87 -10.58
CA ALA A 99 2.21 -6.23 -11.89
C ALA A 99 1.19 -6.00 -13.00
N THR A 100 1.55 -5.24 -14.04
CA THR A 100 0.65 -4.98 -15.19
C THR A 100 1.36 -5.01 -16.55
N LYS A 101 0.58 -5.20 -17.62
CA LYS A 101 1.03 -5.12 -19.03
C LYS A 101 2.21 -6.06 -19.33
N GLY A 102 2.15 -7.30 -18.88
CA GLY A 102 3.21 -8.30 -19.11
C GLY A 102 4.37 -8.28 -18.11
N ALA A 103 4.37 -7.36 -17.14
CA ALA A 103 5.37 -7.33 -16.08
C ALA A 103 5.26 -8.55 -15.15
N SER A 104 6.37 -8.90 -14.51
CA SER A 104 6.45 -10.03 -13.58
C SER A 104 6.95 -9.61 -12.20
N VAL A 105 6.35 -10.15 -11.14
CA VAL A 105 6.84 -9.99 -9.76
C VAL A 105 6.99 -11.35 -9.09
N VAL A 106 8.11 -11.57 -8.42
CA VAL A 106 8.36 -12.78 -7.61
C VAL A 106 8.55 -12.38 -6.16
N ASN A 107 7.79 -13.00 -5.26
CA ASN A 107 7.95 -12.88 -3.83
C ASN A 107 8.39 -14.22 -3.22
N THR A 108 9.58 -14.23 -2.64
CA THR A 108 10.10 -15.30 -1.77
C THR A 108 10.24 -14.83 -0.31
N GLY A 109 10.23 -13.52 -0.08
CA GLY A 109 10.27 -12.88 1.24
C GLY A 109 8.90 -12.79 1.92
N THR A 110 8.79 -11.93 2.93
CA THR A 110 7.56 -11.78 3.74
C THR A 110 6.85 -10.48 3.37
N ILE A 111 5.55 -10.57 3.08
CA ILE A 111 4.68 -9.39 2.94
C ILE A 111 3.63 -9.41 4.05
N THR A 112 3.67 -8.42 4.93
CA THR A 112 2.71 -8.23 6.02
C THR A 112 1.80 -7.06 5.70
N THR A 113 0.49 -7.30 5.64
CA THR A 113 -0.51 -6.23 5.50
C THR A 113 -1.26 -6.06 6.81
N LYS A 114 -1.27 -4.83 7.35
CA LYS A 114 -1.91 -4.49 8.61
C LYS A 114 -3.08 -3.56 8.34
N VAL A 115 -4.27 -4.01 8.71
CA VAL A 115 -5.43 -3.14 8.94
C VAL A 115 -5.15 -2.41 10.27
N ALA A 116 -4.94 -1.10 10.24
CA ALA A 116 -4.69 -0.37 11.49
C ALA A 116 -5.98 -0.19 12.29
N GLU A 117 -5.80 0.07 13.59
CA GLU A 117 -6.88 0.48 14.47
C GLU A 117 -7.49 1.77 13.94
N GLN A 118 -8.81 1.77 13.83
CA GLN A 118 -9.54 3.00 13.65
C GLN A 118 -9.41 3.77 14.98
N GLU A 119 -8.53 4.79 15.02
CA GLU A 119 -8.29 5.57 16.24
C GLU A 119 -9.56 6.33 16.69
N SER A 120 -10.49 6.61 15.77
CA SER A 120 -11.80 7.18 16.10
C SER A 120 -12.91 6.76 15.14
N VAL A 121 -14.09 6.45 15.69
CA VAL A 121 -15.32 6.29 14.90
C VAL A 121 -15.83 7.69 14.55
N ILE A 122 -15.75 8.07 13.28
CA ILE A 122 -16.18 9.38 12.82
C ILE A 122 -17.68 9.33 12.52
N ASN A 123 -18.43 10.31 13.04
CA ASN A 123 -19.77 10.58 12.53
C ASN A 123 -19.62 11.28 11.17
N LEU A 124 -19.74 10.49 10.11
CA LEU A 124 -19.70 10.89 8.71
C LEU A 124 -20.69 12.03 8.42
N GLY A 125 -21.91 11.89 8.94
CA GLY A 125 -22.95 12.90 8.81
C GLY A 125 -22.47 14.24 9.35
N ALA A 126 -22.02 14.27 10.59
CA ALA A 126 -21.51 15.50 11.22
C ALA A 126 -20.27 16.08 10.50
N SER A 127 -19.33 15.23 10.06
CA SER A 127 -18.13 15.69 9.33
C SER A 127 -18.43 16.33 7.96
N LEU A 128 -19.56 15.97 7.36
CA LEU A 128 -20.04 16.52 6.08
C LEU A 128 -21.12 17.60 6.26
N GLY A 129 -21.40 18.02 7.51
CA GLY A 129 -22.39 19.06 7.82
C GLY A 129 -23.84 18.59 7.84
N PHE A 130 -24.09 17.27 7.85
CA PHE A 130 -25.41 16.68 7.99
C PHE A 130 -25.73 16.39 9.47
N ASN A 131 -26.99 16.63 9.86
CA ASN A 131 -27.53 16.20 11.16
C ASN A 131 -27.97 14.74 11.11
N ASP A 132 -27.03 13.84 10.78
CA ASP A 132 -27.31 12.40 10.67
C ASP A 132 -26.32 11.59 11.52
N LEU A 133 -26.74 10.45 12.04
CA LEU A 133 -25.91 9.52 12.83
C LEU A 133 -25.38 8.42 11.91
N VAL A 134 -24.46 8.78 11.01
CA VAL A 134 -23.81 7.81 10.13
C VAL A 134 -22.39 7.59 10.64
N PHE A 135 -22.16 6.48 11.34
CA PHE A 135 -20.83 6.12 11.79
C PHE A 135 -20.08 5.40 10.66
N TYR A 136 -18.91 5.91 10.29
CA TYR A 136 -18.04 5.19 9.37
C TYR A 136 -17.24 4.14 10.14
N ASN A 137 -17.52 2.86 9.92
CA ASN A 137 -16.87 1.72 10.57
C ASN A 137 -16.48 0.66 9.52
N ALA A 138 -15.80 1.09 8.46
CA ALA A 138 -15.31 0.19 7.42
C ALA A 138 -13.85 -0.17 7.68
N ALA A 139 -13.57 -1.45 7.90
CA ALA A 139 -12.21 -1.98 7.88
C ALA A 139 -11.79 -2.22 6.43
N ASN A 140 -10.80 -1.46 5.95
CA ASN A 140 -10.19 -1.68 4.65
C ASN A 140 -8.80 -2.30 4.84
N SER A 141 -8.47 -3.28 4.00
CA SER A 141 -7.16 -3.95 4.02
C SER A 141 -6.36 -3.55 2.79
N MET A 142 -5.04 -3.70 2.89
CA MET A 142 -4.16 -3.62 1.73
C MET A 142 -3.95 -4.97 1.08
N THR A 143 -3.55 -4.92 -0.19
CA THR A 143 -3.28 -6.12 -1.01
C THR A 143 -1.77 -6.28 -1.15
N GLY A 144 -1.23 -7.43 -0.74
CA GLY A 144 0.21 -7.68 -0.81
C GLY A 144 0.75 -7.78 -2.25
N LEU A 145 0.11 -8.61 -3.08
CA LEU A 145 0.46 -8.81 -4.49
C LEU A 145 -0.80 -8.75 -5.36
N SER A 146 -0.74 -8.07 -6.49
CA SER A 146 -1.82 -8.02 -7.48
C SER A 146 -1.26 -8.10 -8.90
N ALA A 147 -1.94 -8.83 -9.77
CA ALA A 147 -1.68 -8.88 -11.20
C ALA A 147 -2.91 -8.40 -11.99
N LYS A 148 -2.71 -7.54 -13.00
CA LYS A 148 -3.75 -7.08 -13.93
C LYS A 148 -3.19 -7.03 -15.35
N THR A 149 -4.04 -7.02 -16.37
CA THR A 149 -3.62 -6.75 -17.77
C THR A 149 -2.43 -7.62 -18.22
N HIS A 150 -2.55 -8.94 -18.12
CA HIS A 150 -1.47 -9.90 -18.45
C HIS A 150 -0.20 -9.81 -17.58
N GLY A 151 -0.23 -9.07 -16.47
CA GLY A 151 0.84 -9.13 -15.47
C GLY A 151 0.87 -10.49 -14.77
N TYR A 152 2.02 -10.84 -14.21
CA TYR A 152 2.26 -12.08 -13.51
C TYR A 152 2.80 -11.81 -12.10
N VAL A 153 2.26 -12.51 -11.11
CA VAL A 153 2.81 -12.51 -9.74
C VAL A 153 2.98 -13.94 -9.28
N LEU A 154 4.15 -14.24 -8.73
CA LEU A 154 4.47 -15.54 -8.12
C LEU A 154 4.80 -15.33 -6.65
N ASN A 155 4.08 -16.00 -5.77
CA ASN A 155 4.39 -16.04 -4.35
C ASN A 155 4.88 -17.43 -3.98
N GLU A 156 6.18 -17.58 -3.77
CA GLU A 156 6.81 -18.86 -3.40
C GLU A 156 6.90 -19.06 -1.88
N ASN A 157 6.52 -18.02 -1.10
CA ASN A 157 6.46 -18.12 0.34
C ASN A 157 5.06 -18.60 0.80
N TRP A 158 4.98 -19.82 1.30
CA TRP A 158 3.73 -20.53 1.65
C TRP A 158 3.09 -20.06 2.98
N ARG A 159 3.68 -19.08 3.68
CA ARG A 159 3.16 -18.54 4.94
C ARG A 159 2.58 -17.14 4.76
N GLN A 160 1.32 -17.05 4.30
CA GLN A 160 0.54 -15.81 4.47
C GLN A 160 0.06 -15.74 5.92
N ASN A 161 0.75 -14.98 6.77
CA ASN A 161 0.21 -14.59 8.07
C ASN A 161 -0.83 -13.47 7.86
N ARG A 162 -2.10 -13.87 7.78
CA ARG A 162 -3.21 -12.94 8.00
C ARG A 162 -3.42 -12.85 9.50
N ASP A 163 -2.82 -11.85 10.14
CA ASP A 163 -3.18 -11.51 11.53
C ASP A 163 -4.61 -10.95 11.53
N VAL A 164 -5.58 -11.82 11.73
CA VAL A 164 -6.98 -11.45 11.96
C VAL A 164 -7.08 -10.94 13.39
N ARG A 165 -6.92 -9.63 13.60
CA ARG A 165 -7.32 -9.02 14.87
C ARG A 165 -8.83 -8.82 14.87
N THR A 166 -9.50 -9.46 15.82
CA THR A 166 -10.90 -9.20 16.15
C THR A 166 -11.00 -7.83 16.84
N TRP A 167 -11.76 -6.91 16.24
CA TRP A 167 -11.97 -5.57 16.75
C TRP A 167 -13.09 -5.54 17.80
N GLN A 168 -12.79 -5.06 19.01
CA GLN A 168 -13.81 -4.55 19.93
C GLN A 168 -13.77 -3.02 19.90
N CYS A 169 -14.77 -2.40 19.27
CA CYS A 169 -14.92 -0.96 19.27
C CYS A 169 -15.46 -0.50 20.64
N ARG A 170 -14.72 0.36 21.35
CA ARG A 170 -15.18 0.93 22.63
C ARG A 170 -15.55 2.40 22.40
N TYR A 171 -16.85 2.69 22.40
CA TYR A 171 -17.38 4.06 22.33
C TYR A 171 -17.02 4.82 23.62
N VAL A 172 -16.33 5.95 23.49
CA VAL A 172 -16.10 6.90 24.58
C VAL A 172 -16.87 8.18 24.25
N GLY A 173 -18.07 8.30 24.80
CA GLY A 173 -18.85 9.54 24.69
C GLY A 173 -18.29 10.60 25.63
N HIS A 174 -17.86 11.74 25.09
CA HIS A 174 -17.67 12.95 25.89
C HIS A 174 -19.05 13.62 26.06
N ARG A 175 -19.38 13.94 27.32
CA ARG A 175 -20.61 14.64 27.73
C ARG A 175 -20.55 16.12 27.35
#